data_AF-A0A4P6Q9W0-F1
#
_entry.id   AF-A0A4P6Q9W0-F1
#
_cell.length_a   1.000
_cell.length_b   1.000
_cell.length_c   1.000
_cell.angle_alpha   90.00
_cell.angle_beta   90.00
_cell.angle_gamma   90.00
#
_symmetry.space_group_name_H-M   'P 1'
#
loop_
_entity.id
_entity.type
_entity.pdbx_description
1 polymer ?
#
loop_
_entity_poly.entity_id
_entity_poly.type
_entity_poly.pdbx_seq_one_letter_code
_entity_poly.pdbx_strand_id
1 'polypeptide(L)'
;MTGAGTLSTLPARPTATGPLSHPHRFRLNRAGIHNVWQYDQVFLFGTGRLLLRGTNGAGKSKALEMLLPFLLDGDQRRIDSTGSGKTTLKWLMLDGYRASTNRLGYLWVEFTREDEAGEEHLLTVGAVITASASANKAEAEYFITDVPVGPRLPLHDRKHRPTAKELREIVGDASCFAQVGAFRAEVMRRLFGVQEAGKYRNLMHLLYQLRKPTVGDRVLAGQLTKVLDDALPPLDDDVLDNVARNLPGRWPSAWLTSRRRVFPLSASSISRPKSGWCALTGAASSR
;
A
#
# COMPACT_ATOMS: atom_id res chain seq x y z
N MET A 1 -30.01 -11.05 50.02
CA MET A 1 -29.89 -9.90 49.09
C MET A 1 -28.91 -10.29 48.00
N THR A 2 -29.43 -10.82 46.90
CA THR A 2 -28.68 -11.40 45.78
C THR A 2 -28.96 -10.53 44.55
N GLY A 3 -27.94 -9.80 44.08
CA GLY A 3 -28.01 -9.02 42.84
C GLY A 3 -27.40 -9.82 41.69
N ALA A 4 -28.26 -10.33 40.80
CA ALA A 4 -27.85 -10.95 39.55
C ALA A 4 -27.41 -9.88 38.55
N GLY A 5 -26.18 -9.98 38.06
CA GLY A 5 -25.64 -9.11 37.02
C GLY A 5 -26.19 -9.48 35.65
N THR A 6 -26.79 -8.51 34.97
CA THR A 6 -27.30 -8.65 33.61
C THR A 6 -26.14 -8.76 32.63
N LEU A 7 -25.97 -9.94 32.02
CA LEU A 7 -25.09 -10.14 30.87
C LEU A 7 -25.64 -9.33 29.70
N SER A 8 -24.89 -8.31 29.28
CA SER A 8 -25.18 -7.53 28.08
C SER A 8 -24.87 -8.38 26.86
N THR A 9 -25.91 -8.95 26.24
CA THR A 9 -25.83 -9.67 24.98
C THR A 9 -25.45 -8.69 23.87
N LEU A 10 -24.27 -8.89 23.27
CA LEU A 10 -23.86 -8.18 22.05
C LEU A 10 -24.88 -8.46 20.92
N PRO A 11 -25.30 -7.44 20.15
CA PRO A 11 -26.23 -7.66 19.05
C PRO A 11 -25.59 -8.55 17.97
N ALA A 12 -26.41 -9.41 17.36
CA ALA A 12 -26.01 -10.27 16.26
C ALA A 12 -25.40 -9.46 15.11
N ARG A 13 -24.35 -10.03 14.50
CA ARG A 13 -23.60 -9.44 13.38
C ARG A 13 -24.57 -9.15 12.22
N PRO A 14 -24.68 -7.90 11.72
CA PRO A 14 -25.53 -7.62 10.58
C PRO A 14 -24.99 -8.35 9.35
N THR A 15 -25.77 -9.30 8.83
CA THR A 15 -25.51 -9.95 7.54
C THR A 15 -25.62 -8.90 6.44
N ALA A 16 -24.49 -8.53 5.84
CA ALA A 16 -24.46 -7.59 4.73
C ALA A 16 -25.05 -8.23 3.47
N THR A 17 -26.37 -8.21 3.33
CA THR A 17 -27.10 -8.66 2.14
C THR A 17 -27.14 -7.54 1.11
N GLY A 18 -25.98 -7.22 0.52
CA GLY A 18 -25.89 -6.46 -0.72
C GLY A 18 -25.76 -7.41 -1.91
N PRO A 19 -26.09 -6.98 -3.15
CA PRO A 19 -26.09 -7.82 -4.35
C PRO A 19 -24.70 -8.36 -4.79
N LEU A 20 -23.66 -8.19 -3.97
CA LEU A 20 -22.31 -8.77 -4.14
C LEU A 20 -21.82 -9.42 -2.84
N SER A 21 -22.71 -10.04 -2.05
CA SER A 21 -22.32 -10.84 -0.89
C SER A 21 -21.50 -12.03 -1.36
N HIS A 22 -20.18 -11.94 -1.22
CA HIS A 22 -19.31 -13.10 -1.24
C HIS A 22 -19.00 -13.42 0.22
N PRO A 23 -19.87 -14.21 0.89
CA PRO A 23 -19.80 -14.41 2.33
C PRO A 23 -18.45 -15.00 2.75
N HIS A 24 -17.85 -15.82 1.87
CA HIS A 24 -16.62 -16.56 2.14
C HIS A 24 -15.32 -15.85 1.75
N ARG A 25 -15.36 -14.56 1.36
CA ARG A 25 -14.15 -13.79 1.07
C ARG A 25 -13.51 -13.25 2.35
N PHE A 26 -12.19 -13.16 2.33
CA PHE A 26 -11.45 -12.45 3.37
C PHE A 26 -11.90 -11.00 3.50
N ARG A 27 -12.12 -10.59 4.74
CA ARG A 27 -12.47 -9.23 5.14
C ARG A 27 -11.42 -8.74 6.12
N LEU A 28 -11.13 -7.45 6.08
CA LEU A 28 -10.27 -6.80 7.06
C LEU A 28 -10.91 -6.91 8.45
N ASN A 29 -10.12 -7.35 9.43
CA ASN A 29 -10.57 -7.53 10.81
C ASN A 29 -9.88 -6.54 11.75
N ARG A 30 -8.54 -6.52 11.73
CA ARG A 30 -7.72 -5.67 12.59
C ARG A 30 -6.46 -5.25 11.84
N ALA A 31 -5.84 -4.17 12.27
CA ALA A 31 -4.53 -3.78 11.79
C ALA A 31 -3.76 -3.09 12.91
N GLY A 32 -2.44 -3.08 12.85
CA GLY A 32 -1.63 -2.38 13.83
C GLY A 32 -0.37 -1.78 13.24
N ILE A 33 0.04 -0.67 13.86
CA ILE A 33 1.28 0.04 13.57
C ILE A 33 2.00 0.19 14.90
N HIS A 34 3.20 -0.35 15.01
CA HIS A 34 3.93 -0.43 16.26
C HIS A 34 5.34 0.13 16.12
N ASN A 35 5.65 1.19 16.87
CA ASN A 35 6.94 1.90 16.83
C ASN A 35 7.39 2.29 15.41
N VAL A 36 6.45 2.76 14.60
CA VAL A 36 6.70 3.33 13.27
C VAL A 36 6.16 4.75 13.27
N TRP A 37 7.01 5.72 12.96
CA TRP A 37 6.70 7.15 13.08
C TRP A 37 6.10 7.47 14.48
N GLN A 38 5.04 8.26 14.54
CA GLN A 38 4.35 8.62 15.79
C GLN A 38 3.29 7.59 16.21
N TYR A 39 3.31 6.38 15.64
CA TYR A 39 2.29 5.36 15.88
C TYR A 39 2.76 4.19 16.74
N ASP A 40 1.90 3.83 17.69
CA ASP A 40 1.94 2.58 18.44
C ASP A 40 0.49 2.18 18.80
N GLN A 41 -0.32 1.86 17.78
CA GLN A 41 -1.77 1.68 17.91
C GLN A 41 -2.32 0.52 17.06
N VAL A 42 -3.49 0.03 17.48
CA VAL A 42 -4.27 -1.01 16.80
C VAL A 42 -5.59 -0.42 16.33
N PHE A 43 -5.98 -0.76 15.12
CA PHE A 43 -7.24 -0.38 14.48
C PHE A 43 -8.16 -1.60 14.37
N LEU A 44 -9.44 -1.39 14.66
CA LEU A 44 -10.48 -2.40 14.51
C LEU A 44 -11.35 -2.08 13.31
N PHE A 45 -11.69 -3.09 12.51
CA PHE A 45 -12.55 -2.93 11.33
C PHE A 45 -13.97 -3.39 11.65
N GLY A 46 -14.95 -2.55 11.32
CA GLY A 46 -16.35 -2.92 11.33
C GLY A 46 -16.73 -3.54 10.00
N THR A 47 -16.91 -4.86 9.95
CA THR A 47 -17.37 -5.58 8.74
C THR A 47 -16.45 -5.36 7.51
N GLY A 48 -15.13 -5.29 7.73
CA GLY A 48 -14.16 -5.00 6.67
C GLY A 48 -13.91 -3.52 6.41
N ARG A 49 -14.52 -2.60 7.17
CA ARG A 49 -14.42 -1.15 6.97
C ARG A 49 -13.78 -0.47 8.19
N LEU A 50 -12.92 0.50 7.94
CA LEU A 50 -12.30 1.34 8.96
C LEU A 50 -12.65 2.81 8.71
N LEU A 51 -13.04 3.52 9.77
CA LEU A 51 -13.28 4.95 9.73
C LEU A 51 -12.29 5.68 10.64
N LEU A 52 -11.40 6.47 10.04
CA LEU A 52 -10.47 7.32 10.77
C LEU A 52 -11.05 8.73 10.87
N ARG A 53 -11.37 9.17 12.09
CA ARG A 53 -11.79 10.55 12.39
C ARG A 53 -10.70 11.29 13.18
N GLY A 54 -10.61 12.59 13.00
CA GLY A 54 -9.63 13.45 13.65
C GLY A 54 -9.41 14.74 12.86
N THR A 55 -8.64 15.67 13.42
CA THR A 55 -8.28 16.93 12.76
C THR A 55 -7.38 16.69 11.53
N ASN A 56 -7.27 17.70 10.66
CA ASN A 56 -6.29 17.67 9.57
C ASN A 56 -4.88 17.64 10.17
N GLY A 57 -3.99 16.81 9.61
CA GLY A 57 -2.64 16.63 10.14
C GLY A 57 -2.50 15.57 11.25
N ALA A 58 -3.59 14.99 11.78
CA ALA A 58 -3.54 13.91 12.77
C ALA A 58 -2.95 12.56 12.27
N GLY A 59 -2.36 12.56 11.06
CA GLY A 59 -1.71 11.40 10.47
C GLY A 59 -2.63 10.33 9.86
N LYS A 60 -3.97 10.52 9.84
CA LYS A 60 -4.95 9.54 9.29
C LYS A 60 -4.53 8.95 7.94
N SER A 61 -4.12 9.80 7.00
CA SER A 61 -3.66 9.38 5.67
C SER A 61 -2.35 8.58 5.74
N LYS A 62 -1.42 8.97 6.62
CA LYS A 62 -0.14 8.27 6.83
C LYS A 62 -0.36 6.87 7.42
N ALA A 63 -1.28 6.73 8.38
CA ALA A 63 -1.65 5.43 8.92
C ALA A 63 -2.18 4.49 7.81
N LEU A 64 -3.09 4.98 6.97
CA LEU A 64 -3.61 4.18 5.85
C LEU A 64 -2.52 3.85 4.82
N GLU A 65 -1.67 4.82 4.46
CA GLU A 65 -0.55 4.63 3.54
C GLU A 65 0.40 3.51 3.98
N MET A 66 0.70 3.43 5.28
CA MET A 66 1.57 2.40 5.85
C MET A 66 0.91 1.02 5.91
N LEU A 67 -0.41 0.94 6.08
CA LEU A 67 -1.12 -0.33 6.16
C LEU A 67 -1.45 -0.90 4.77
N LEU A 68 -2.29 -0.21 4.01
CA LEU A 68 -2.77 -0.69 2.70
C LEU A 68 -2.61 0.44 1.67
N PRO A 69 -2.01 0.19 0.49
CA PRO A 69 -1.72 -1.11 -0.15
C PRO A 69 -0.36 -1.71 0.19
N PHE A 70 0.45 -1.05 1.03
CA PHE A 70 1.84 -1.47 1.28
C PHE A 70 1.95 -2.92 1.75
N LEU A 71 1.11 -3.36 2.71
CA LEU A 71 1.11 -4.75 3.19
C LEU A 71 0.50 -5.76 2.20
N LEU A 72 -0.04 -5.32 1.07
CA LEU A 72 -0.46 -6.23 0.01
C LEU A 72 0.65 -6.38 -1.05
N ASP A 73 1.23 -5.25 -1.47
CA ASP A 73 2.14 -5.20 -2.61
C ASP A 73 3.63 -5.31 -2.22
N GLY A 74 3.95 -4.95 -0.98
CA GLY A 74 5.31 -4.88 -0.43
C GLY A 74 6.18 -3.76 -1.01
N ASP A 75 5.71 -2.97 -1.97
CA ASP A 75 6.53 -1.96 -2.64
C ASP A 75 6.78 -0.73 -1.76
N GLN A 76 7.98 -0.67 -1.17
CA GLN A 76 8.41 0.44 -0.30
C GLN A 76 8.46 1.79 -1.02
N ARG A 77 8.63 1.80 -2.35
CA ARG A 77 8.66 3.03 -3.16
C ARG A 77 7.29 3.67 -3.28
N ARG A 78 6.23 2.88 -3.07
CA ARG A 78 4.83 3.30 -3.19
C ARG A 78 4.16 3.55 -1.84
N ILE A 79 4.94 3.68 -0.76
CA ILE A 79 4.40 4.10 0.54
C ILE A 79 3.80 5.50 0.45
N ASP A 80 4.48 6.44 -0.21
CA ASP A 80 3.95 7.79 -0.42
C ASP A 80 2.74 7.80 -1.36
N SER A 81 1.57 8.25 -0.87
CA SER A 81 0.35 8.40 -1.69
C SER A 81 0.43 9.53 -2.71
N THR A 82 1.29 10.53 -2.47
CA THR A 82 1.41 11.72 -3.31
C THR A 82 2.41 11.54 -4.46
N GLY A 83 3.25 10.50 -4.42
CA GLY A 83 4.35 10.29 -5.36
C GLY A 83 5.50 11.30 -5.22
N SER A 84 5.50 12.14 -4.19
CA SER A 84 6.54 13.14 -3.93
C SER A 84 7.87 12.54 -3.47
N GLY A 85 7.86 11.27 -3.01
CA GLY A 85 9.01 10.59 -2.44
C GLY A 85 9.38 11.07 -1.03
N LYS A 86 8.60 11.99 -0.44
CA LYS A 86 8.88 12.56 0.89
C LYS A 86 8.70 11.54 2.01
N THR A 87 7.74 10.62 1.85
CA THR A 87 7.48 9.57 2.84
C THR A 87 8.17 8.28 2.43
N THR A 88 9.24 7.93 3.14
CA THR A 88 9.98 6.68 2.96
C THR A 88 9.98 5.90 4.27
N LEU A 89 10.22 4.58 4.24
CA LEU A 89 10.42 3.79 5.47
C LEU A 89 11.51 4.39 6.34
N LYS A 90 12.59 4.87 5.73
CA LYS A 90 13.68 5.53 6.45
C LYS A 90 13.19 6.76 7.19
N TRP A 91 12.44 7.64 6.53
CA TRP A 91 11.87 8.81 7.18
C TRP A 91 10.90 8.41 8.30
N LEU A 92 9.98 7.47 8.05
CA LEU A 92 9.04 6.97 9.07
C LEU A 92 9.76 6.39 10.30
N MET A 93 10.92 5.79 10.12
CA MET A 93 11.68 5.17 11.20
C MET A 93 12.70 6.11 11.85
N LEU A 94 13.32 7.04 11.15
CA LEU A 94 14.47 7.77 11.71
C LEU A 94 14.21 9.26 11.92
N ASP A 95 13.15 9.82 11.32
CA ASP A 95 12.82 11.24 11.47
C ASP A 95 12.53 11.59 12.94
N GLY A 96 13.24 12.59 13.46
CA GLY A 96 13.16 13.01 14.85
C GLY A 96 13.97 12.17 15.85
N TYR A 97 14.76 11.18 15.40
CA TYR A 97 15.59 10.34 16.26
C TYR A 97 17.09 10.66 16.15
N ARG A 98 17.86 10.32 17.18
CA ARG A 98 19.32 10.57 17.24
C ARG A 98 20.09 9.68 16.24
N ALA A 99 21.22 10.19 15.75
CA ALA A 99 22.06 9.59 14.71
C ALA A 99 22.66 8.20 15.03
N SER A 100 22.56 7.71 16.28
CA SER A 100 23.04 6.38 16.69
C SER A 100 21.90 5.38 17.01
N THR A 101 20.66 5.71 16.69
CA THR A 101 19.51 4.88 17.06
C THR A 101 19.29 3.75 16.04
N ASN A 102 19.31 2.51 16.50
CA ASN A 102 18.71 1.39 15.79
C ASN A 102 17.25 1.24 16.23
N ARG A 103 16.34 1.03 15.29
CA ARG A 103 14.90 0.91 15.58
C ARG A 103 14.30 -0.31 14.92
N LEU A 104 13.25 -0.80 15.58
CA LEU A 104 12.46 -1.94 15.18
C LEU A 104 10.98 -1.54 15.23
N GLY A 105 10.30 -1.66 14.10
CA GLY A 105 8.88 -1.34 13.96
C GLY A 105 8.12 -2.47 13.30
N TYR A 106 6.81 -2.50 13.49
CA TYR A 106 5.93 -3.49 12.87
C TYR A 106 4.71 -2.84 12.24
N LEU A 107 4.31 -3.37 11.11
CA LEU A 107 3.04 -3.10 10.43
C LEU A 107 2.34 -4.44 10.23
N TRP A 108 1.05 -4.53 10.51
CA TRP A 108 0.30 -5.77 10.28
C TRP A 108 -1.17 -5.51 10.02
N VAL A 109 -1.81 -6.45 9.32
CA VAL A 109 -3.24 -6.51 9.05
C VAL A 109 -3.69 -7.97 9.20
N GLU A 110 -4.77 -8.17 9.94
CA GLU A 110 -5.47 -9.44 10.06
C GLU A 110 -6.71 -9.43 9.15
N PHE A 111 -6.85 -10.50 8.40
CA PHE A 111 -8.01 -10.80 7.57
C PHE A 111 -8.74 -12.00 8.16
N THR A 112 -10.06 -11.98 8.09
CA THR A 112 -10.90 -13.11 8.49
C THR A 112 -11.87 -13.48 7.38
N ARG A 113 -12.12 -14.77 7.19
CA ARG A 113 -13.24 -15.29 6.37
C ARG A 113 -13.91 -16.44 7.10
N GLU A 114 -15.14 -16.70 6.74
CA GLU A 114 -15.85 -17.93 7.10
C GLU A 114 -15.91 -18.80 5.84
N ASP A 115 -15.53 -20.06 5.89
CA ASP A 115 -15.65 -20.93 4.70
C ASP A 115 -17.07 -21.49 4.54
N GLU A 116 -17.27 -22.35 3.54
CA GLU A 116 -18.59 -22.95 3.25
C GLU A 116 -19.09 -23.88 4.36
N ALA A 117 -18.17 -24.39 5.19
CA ALA A 117 -18.50 -25.24 6.34
C ALA A 117 -18.79 -24.42 7.61
N GLY A 118 -18.64 -23.09 7.57
CA GLY A 118 -18.81 -22.21 8.73
C GLY A 118 -17.55 -22.04 9.59
N GLU A 119 -16.40 -22.57 9.15
CA GLU A 119 -15.15 -22.45 9.91
C GLU A 119 -14.54 -21.06 9.71
N GLU A 120 -14.10 -20.44 10.80
CA GLU A 120 -13.40 -19.14 10.76
C GLU A 120 -11.92 -19.32 10.44
N HIS A 121 -11.46 -18.67 9.36
CA HIS A 121 -10.06 -18.62 8.96
C HIS A 121 -9.51 -17.22 9.22
N LEU A 122 -8.33 -17.14 9.82
CA LEU A 122 -7.58 -15.91 10.02
C LEU A 122 -6.27 -15.94 9.25
N LEU A 123 -5.93 -14.83 8.60
CA LEU A 123 -4.65 -14.62 7.95
C LEU A 123 -4.06 -13.30 8.42
N THR A 124 -2.88 -13.35 9.02
CA THR A 124 -2.08 -12.18 9.39
C THR A 124 -1.05 -11.92 8.29
N VAL A 125 -1.06 -10.71 7.75
CA VAL A 125 -0.04 -10.21 6.82
C VAL A 125 0.66 -9.04 7.48
N GLY A 126 1.99 -9.04 7.50
CA GLY A 126 2.74 -7.97 8.13
C GLY A 126 4.14 -7.76 7.60
N ALA A 127 4.78 -6.72 8.12
CA ALA A 127 6.16 -6.36 7.87
C ALA A 127 6.85 -5.99 9.17
N VAL A 128 8.04 -6.54 9.40
CA VAL A 128 9.01 -6.05 10.38
C VAL A 128 9.92 -5.07 9.69
N ILE A 129 10.12 -3.90 10.30
CA ILE A 129 10.97 -2.84 9.76
C ILE A 129 12.14 -2.63 10.71
N THR A 130 13.35 -2.87 10.21
CA THR A 130 14.60 -2.57 10.92
C THR A 130 15.24 -1.34 10.31
N ALA A 131 15.60 -0.37 11.14
CA ALA A 131 16.27 0.85 10.70
C ALA A 131 17.52 1.12 11.53
N SER A 132 18.56 1.62 10.87
CA SER A 132 19.81 2.01 11.49
C SER A 132 20.16 3.43 11.08
N ALA A 133 20.31 4.31 12.07
CA ALA A 133 20.72 5.69 11.85
C ALA A 133 22.17 5.80 11.38
N SER A 134 23.08 4.98 11.91
CA SER A 134 24.48 4.96 11.49
C SER A 134 24.67 4.46 10.06
N ALA A 135 23.92 3.42 9.66
CA ALA A 135 23.92 2.94 8.27
C ALA A 135 23.02 3.76 7.33
N ASN A 136 22.28 4.75 7.85
CA ASN A 136 21.33 5.60 7.11
C ASN A 136 20.34 4.78 6.25
N LYS A 137 19.84 3.65 6.79
CA LYS A 137 19.05 2.65 6.05
C LYS A 137 17.84 2.19 6.88
N ALA A 138 16.76 1.86 6.18
CA ALA A 138 15.63 1.11 6.73
C ALA A 138 15.22 0.02 5.75
N GLU A 139 14.95 -1.17 6.27
CA GLU A 139 14.58 -2.35 5.50
C GLU A 139 13.34 -2.99 6.10
N ALA A 140 12.52 -3.58 5.24
CA ALA A 140 11.36 -4.36 5.65
C ALA A 140 11.53 -5.82 5.22
N GLU A 141 11.23 -6.72 6.14
CA GLU A 141 11.00 -8.14 5.88
C GLU A 141 9.53 -8.43 6.14
N TYR A 142 8.91 -9.25 5.30
CA TYR A 142 7.47 -9.48 5.32
C TYR A 142 7.15 -10.84 5.92
N PHE A 143 5.95 -10.99 6.47
CA PHE A 143 5.48 -12.28 6.96
C PHE A 143 4.00 -12.50 6.67
N ILE A 144 3.64 -13.77 6.47
CA ILE A 144 2.26 -14.22 6.24
C ILE A 144 2.04 -15.47 7.09
N THR A 145 1.10 -15.41 8.04
CA THR A 145 0.88 -16.47 9.02
C THR A 145 -0.57 -16.56 9.45
N ASP A 146 -0.99 -17.73 9.95
CA ASP A 146 -2.31 -17.94 10.56
C ASP A 146 -2.32 -17.63 12.06
N VAL A 147 -1.17 -17.20 12.60
CA VAL A 147 -1.05 -16.79 14.00
C VAL A 147 -1.59 -15.35 14.17
N PRO A 148 -2.61 -15.14 15.02
CA PRO A 148 -3.12 -13.80 15.31
C PRO A 148 -2.15 -13.00 16.18
N VAL A 149 -2.11 -11.69 15.96
CA VAL A 149 -1.37 -10.75 16.81
C VAL A 149 -2.03 -10.66 18.18
N GLY A 150 -1.23 -10.97 19.20
CA GLY A 150 -1.70 -11.19 20.57
C GLY A 150 -0.63 -11.94 21.39
N PRO A 151 -1.01 -12.79 22.35
CA PRO A 151 -0.06 -13.49 23.20
C PRO A 151 0.95 -14.38 22.45
N ARG A 152 0.52 -15.00 21.34
CA ARG A 152 1.39 -15.86 20.51
C ARG A 152 2.28 -15.08 19.54
N LEU A 153 1.93 -13.82 19.26
CA LEU A 153 2.65 -12.95 18.35
C LEU A 153 2.62 -11.52 18.92
N PRO A 154 3.46 -11.23 19.94
CA PRO A 154 3.33 -10.05 20.79
C PRO A 154 3.95 -8.78 20.16
N LEU A 155 3.57 -8.45 18.93
CA LEU A 155 4.10 -7.28 18.19
C LEU A 155 3.80 -5.94 18.88
N HIS A 156 2.75 -5.92 19.70
CA HIS A 156 2.29 -4.75 20.44
C HIS A 156 3.07 -4.53 21.74
N ASP A 157 3.64 -5.58 22.33
CA ASP A 157 4.38 -5.48 23.60
C ASP A 157 5.66 -4.66 23.36
N ARG A 158 5.83 -3.56 24.10
CA ARG A 158 7.00 -2.68 23.97
C ARG A 158 8.24 -3.25 24.65
N LYS A 159 8.06 -4.14 25.63
CA LYS A 159 9.15 -4.76 26.41
C LYS A 159 9.63 -6.06 25.77
N HIS A 160 8.71 -6.84 25.21
CA HIS A 160 8.98 -8.16 24.63
C HIS A 160 8.65 -8.23 23.15
N ARG A 161 8.81 -7.12 22.43
CA ARG A 161 8.61 -7.11 20.99
C ARG A 161 9.64 -8.04 20.34
N PRO A 162 9.21 -9.05 19.55
CA PRO A 162 10.16 -9.95 18.93
C PRO A 162 11.04 -9.16 17.96
N THR A 163 12.32 -9.49 17.87
CA THR A 163 13.22 -9.13 16.78
C THR A 163 12.80 -9.83 15.48
N ALA A 164 13.38 -9.43 14.34
CA ALA A 164 13.12 -10.12 13.07
C ALA A 164 13.48 -11.62 13.13
N LYS A 165 14.52 -11.97 13.89
CA LYS A 165 14.93 -13.36 14.11
C LYS A 165 13.91 -14.12 14.97
N GLU A 166 13.53 -13.58 16.12
CA GLU A 166 12.53 -14.21 17.01
C GLU A 166 11.16 -14.31 16.34
N LEU A 167 10.77 -13.33 15.53
CA LEU A 167 9.56 -13.39 14.72
C LEU A 167 9.56 -14.63 13.84
N ARG A 168 10.67 -14.88 13.13
CA ARG A 168 10.85 -16.02 12.24
C ARG A 168 10.81 -17.35 12.99
N GLU A 169 11.30 -17.38 14.24
CA GLU A 169 11.16 -18.54 15.13
C GLU A 169 9.70 -18.77 15.56
N ILE A 170 8.93 -17.70 15.80
CA ILE A 170 7.51 -17.77 16.19
C ILE A 170 6.61 -18.22 15.02
N VAL A 171 6.75 -17.61 13.84
CA VAL A 171 5.84 -17.85 12.71
C VAL A 171 6.33 -18.93 11.74
N GLY A 172 7.61 -19.31 11.84
CA GLY A 172 8.28 -20.26 10.94
C GLY A 172 8.94 -19.59 9.74
N ASP A 173 10.07 -20.16 9.29
CA ASP A 173 10.89 -19.62 8.21
C ASP A 173 10.12 -19.46 6.88
N ALA A 174 9.29 -20.46 6.55
CA ALA A 174 8.48 -20.47 5.33
C ALA A 174 7.39 -19.38 5.30
N SER A 175 7.08 -18.79 6.45
CA SER A 175 6.14 -17.68 6.58
C SER A 175 6.81 -16.31 6.45
N CYS A 176 8.14 -16.25 6.31
CA CYS A 176 8.90 -15.01 6.22
C CYS A 176 9.49 -14.79 4.81
N PHE A 177 9.46 -13.55 4.35
CA PHE A 177 9.82 -13.18 2.98
C PHE A 177 10.73 -11.95 2.97
N ALA A 178 11.98 -12.14 2.57
CA ALA A 178 12.90 -11.03 2.30
C ALA A 178 12.68 -10.42 0.90
N GLN A 179 12.20 -11.22 -0.05
CA GLN A 179 11.96 -10.78 -1.43
C GLN A 179 10.50 -10.37 -1.62
N VAL A 180 10.29 -9.13 -2.08
CA VAL A 180 8.96 -8.55 -2.32
C VAL A 180 8.16 -9.35 -3.36
N GLY A 181 8.81 -9.92 -4.39
CA GLY A 181 8.14 -10.73 -5.40
C GLY A 181 7.52 -12.01 -4.82
N ALA A 182 8.28 -12.73 -3.99
CA ALA A 182 7.80 -13.94 -3.31
C ALA A 182 6.67 -13.63 -2.32
N PHE A 183 6.84 -12.57 -1.51
CA PHE A 183 5.81 -12.07 -0.61
C PHE A 183 4.50 -11.78 -1.36
N ARG A 184 4.60 -11.01 -2.46
CA ARG A 184 3.45 -10.60 -3.26
C ARG A 184 2.72 -11.78 -3.89
N ALA A 185 3.48 -12.74 -4.43
CA ALA A 185 2.92 -13.97 -4.98
C ALA A 185 2.15 -14.76 -3.90
N GLU A 186 2.68 -14.81 -2.68
CA GLU A 186 2.02 -15.51 -1.58
C GLU A 186 0.76 -14.77 -1.07
N VAL A 187 0.79 -13.44 -0.97
CA VAL A 187 -0.42 -12.63 -0.69
C VAL A 187 -1.48 -12.88 -1.76
N MET A 188 -1.11 -12.81 -3.03
CA MET A 188 -2.00 -13.06 -4.17
C MET A 188 -2.68 -14.43 -4.05
N ARG A 189 -1.91 -15.48 -3.75
CA ARG A 189 -2.39 -16.85 -3.62
C ARG A 189 -3.29 -17.03 -2.40
N ARG A 190 -2.83 -16.66 -1.20
CA ARG A 190 -3.52 -16.94 0.06
C ARG A 190 -4.72 -16.04 0.31
N LEU A 191 -4.62 -14.75 -0.01
CA LEU A 191 -5.65 -13.77 0.33
C LEU A 191 -6.70 -13.64 -0.77
N PHE A 192 -6.31 -13.75 -2.03
CA PHE A 192 -7.20 -13.52 -3.18
C PHE A 192 -7.52 -14.78 -3.98
N GLY A 193 -6.81 -15.88 -3.79
CA GLY A 193 -7.00 -17.10 -4.59
C GLY A 193 -6.71 -16.89 -6.08
N VAL A 194 -5.93 -15.86 -6.42
CA VAL A 194 -5.60 -15.51 -7.81
C VAL A 194 -4.32 -16.24 -8.19
N GLN A 195 -4.30 -16.87 -9.38
CA GLN A 195 -3.10 -17.55 -9.90
C GLN A 195 -2.36 -16.68 -10.94
N GLU A 196 -3.04 -15.70 -11.52
CA GLU A 196 -2.53 -14.87 -12.59
C GLU A 196 -1.94 -13.56 -12.04
N ALA A 197 -0.61 -13.41 -12.15
CA ALA A 197 0.10 -12.23 -11.66
C ALA A 197 -0.41 -10.91 -12.28
N GLY A 198 -0.83 -10.93 -13.55
CA GLY A 198 -1.42 -9.79 -14.24
C GLY A 198 -2.67 -9.26 -13.54
N LYS A 199 -3.60 -10.15 -13.16
CA LYS A 199 -4.82 -9.76 -12.41
C LYS A 199 -4.49 -9.11 -11.07
N TYR A 200 -3.51 -9.63 -10.35
CA TYR A 200 -3.10 -9.06 -9.07
C TYR A 200 -2.42 -7.70 -9.24
N ARG A 201 -1.55 -7.56 -10.24
CA ARG A 201 -0.93 -6.27 -10.59
C ARG A 201 -1.99 -5.23 -10.92
N ASN A 202 -3.05 -5.62 -11.63
CA ASN A 202 -4.16 -4.74 -11.99
C ASN A 202 -4.97 -4.32 -10.75
N LEU A 203 -5.23 -5.25 -9.82
CA LEU A 203 -5.85 -4.93 -8.54
C LEU A 203 -5.00 -3.93 -7.73
N MET A 204 -3.69 -4.16 -7.62
CA MET A 204 -2.79 -3.25 -6.91
C MET A 204 -2.77 -1.87 -7.58
N HIS A 205 -2.72 -1.81 -8.91
CA HIS A 205 -2.81 -0.56 -9.66
C HIS A 205 -4.08 0.23 -9.29
N LEU A 206 -5.25 -0.43 -9.33
CA LEU A 206 -6.53 0.16 -8.94
C LEU A 206 -6.49 0.70 -7.50
N LEU A 207 -5.99 -0.09 -6.53
CA LEU A 207 -5.89 0.34 -5.13
C LEU A 207 -4.99 1.58 -4.97
N TYR A 208 -3.85 1.66 -5.68
CA TYR A 208 -2.99 2.82 -5.62
C TYR A 208 -3.62 4.07 -6.24
N GLN A 209 -4.39 3.91 -7.32
CA GLN A 209 -5.11 5.03 -7.95
C GLN A 209 -6.21 5.56 -7.03
N LEU A 210 -7.00 4.68 -6.43
CA LEU A 210 -8.08 5.05 -5.50
C LEU A 210 -7.58 5.70 -4.19
N ARG A 211 -6.32 5.45 -3.82
CA ARG A 211 -5.70 6.09 -2.64
C ARG A 211 -5.39 7.58 -2.84
N LYS A 212 -5.33 8.08 -4.07
CA LYS A 212 -4.94 9.48 -4.32
C LYS A 212 -5.91 10.44 -3.59
N PRO A 213 -5.39 11.47 -2.91
CA PRO A 213 -6.19 12.32 -2.02
C PRO A 213 -7.34 13.06 -2.73
N THR A 214 -7.20 13.32 -4.03
CA THR A 214 -8.18 14.05 -4.85
C THR A 214 -9.25 13.15 -5.48
N VAL A 215 -9.23 11.83 -5.24
CA VAL A 215 -10.20 10.91 -5.84
C VAL A 215 -11.62 11.25 -5.40
N GLY A 216 -11.82 11.54 -4.11
CA GLY A 216 -13.13 11.93 -3.59
C GLY A 216 -13.67 13.18 -4.28
N ASP A 217 -12.85 14.22 -4.40
CA ASP A 217 -13.24 15.47 -5.06
C ASP A 217 -13.58 15.26 -6.54
N ARG A 218 -12.81 14.43 -7.24
CA ARG A 218 -13.07 14.08 -8.64
C ARG A 218 -14.38 13.30 -8.80
N VAL A 219 -14.68 12.37 -7.89
CA VAL A 219 -15.93 11.61 -7.90
C VAL A 219 -17.12 12.54 -7.64
N LEU A 220 -17.03 13.44 -6.66
CA LEU A 220 -18.06 14.44 -6.38
C LEU A 220 -18.27 15.41 -7.55
N ALA A 221 -17.22 15.69 -8.31
CA ALA A 221 -17.28 16.47 -9.55
C ALA A 221 -17.80 15.67 -10.77
N GLY A 222 -18.41 14.50 -10.56
CA GLY A 222 -19.00 13.68 -11.62
C GLY A 222 -17.99 12.92 -12.49
N GLN A 223 -16.70 12.90 -12.13
CA GLN A 223 -15.65 12.27 -12.93
C GLN A 223 -15.42 10.79 -12.55
N LEU A 224 -16.42 10.11 -12.01
CA LEU A 224 -16.30 8.70 -11.59
C LEU A 224 -15.79 7.81 -12.73
N THR A 225 -16.35 7.95 -13.93
CA THR A 225 -15.91 7.19 -15.12
C THR A 225 -14.43 7.42 -15.40
N LYS A 226 -13.96 8.67 -15.36
CA LYS A 226 -12.54 9.00 -15.58
C LYS A 226 -11.63 8.46 -14.47
N VAL A 227 -12.10 8.44 -13.23
CA VAL A 227 -11.35 7.82 -12.11
C VAL A 227 -11.24 6.30 -12.30
N LEU A 228 -12.30 5.65 -12.78
CA LEU A 228 -12.30 4.22 -13.08
C LEU A 228 -11.42 3.92 -14.30
N ASP A 229 -11.49 4.72 -15.36
CA ASP A 229 -10.64 4.60 -16.55
C ASP A 229 -9.15 4.78 -16.20
N ASP A 230 -8.80 5.80 -15.41
CA ASP A 230 -7.43 6.02 -14.91
C ASP A 230 -6.95 4.84 -14.04
N ALA A 231 -7.88 4.09 -13.47
CA ALA A 231 -7.59 2.95 -12.61
C ALA A 231 -7.59 1.61 -13.35
N LEU A 232 -8.07 1.58 -14.61
CA LEU A 232 -7.88 0.44 -15.48
C LEU A 232 -6.37 0.21 -15.67
N PRO A 233 -5.94 -1.05 -15.60
CA PRO A 233 -4.55 -1.38 -15.82
C PRO A 233 -4.13 -1.05 -17.26
N PRO A 234 -2.87 -0.65 -17.49
CA PRO A 234 -2.32 -0.66 -18.83
C PRO A 234 -2.40 -2.09 -19.40
N LEU A 235 -2.71 -2.20 -20.69
CA LEU A 235 -2.72 -3.49 -21.38
C LEU A 235 -1.37 -4.20 -21.17
N ASP A 236 -1.44 -5.48 -20.82
CA ASP A 236 -0.25 -6.30 -20.57
C ASP A 236 0.53 -6.48 -21.88
N ASP A 237 1.85 -6.23 -21.86
CA ASP A 237 2.70 -6.39 -23.05
C ASP A 237 2.64 -7.83 -23.57
N ASP A 238 2.50 -8.82 -22.68
CA ASP A 238 2.32 -10.23 -23.05
C ASP A 238 0.97 -10.49 -23.75
N VAL A 239 -0.09 -9.74 -23.39
CA VAL A 239 -1.40 -9.83 -24.06
C VAL A 239 -1.33 -9.12 -25.41
N LEU A 240 -0.67 -7.97 -25.50
CA LEU A 240 -0.37 -7.28 -26.75
C LEU A 240 0.44 -8.17 -27.71
N ASP A 241 1.48 -8.81 -27.23
CA ASP A 241 2.33 -9.70 -28.02
C ASP A 241 1.62 -11.01 -28.41
N ASN A 242 0.73 -11.54 -27.56
CA ASN A 242 -0.09 -12.70 -27.91
C ASN A 242 -1.19 -12.34 -28.93
N VAL A 243 -1.82 -11.17 -28.81
CA VAL A 243 -2.77 -10.66 -29.80
C VAL A 243 -2.06 -10.38 -31.12
N ALA A 244 -0.88 -9.75 -31.09
CA ALA A 244 -0.06 -9.51 -32.27
C ALA A 244 0.39 -10.81 -32.96
N ARG A 245 0.66 -11.88 -32.20
CA ARG A 245 1.04 -13.20 -32.73
C ARG A 245 -0.15 -14.04 -33.22
N ASN A 246 -1.35 -13.86 -32.64
CA ASN A 246 -2.53 -14.67 -32.93
C ASN A 246 -3.56 -13.99 -33.84
N LEU A 247 -3.30 -12.79 -34.37
CA LEU A 247 -4.11 -12.18 -35.43
C LEU A 247 -3.69 -12.75 -36.80
N PRO A 248 -4.52 -13.58 -37.47
CA PRO A 248 -4.25 -13.99 -38.84
C PRO A 248 -4.75 -12.88 -39.78
N GLY A 249 -3.85 -12.02 -40.26
CA GLY A 249 -4.27 -10.93 -41.13
C GLY A 249 -3.17 -9.97 -41.59
N ARG A 250 -2.43 -10.39 -42.62
CA ARG A 250 -1.87 -9.59 -43.73
C ARG A 250 -1.88 -8.05 -43.55
N TRP A 251 -0.80 -7.50 -42.97
CA TRP A 251 -0.53 -6.07 -43.09
C TRP A 251 -0.03 -5.77 -44.51
N PRO A 252 -0.58 -4.77 -45.24
CA PRO A 252 0.08 -4.25 -46.43
C PRO A 252 1.44 -3.70 -46.04
N SER A 253 2.49 -4.10 -46.77
CA SER A 253 3.91 -3.76 -46.58
C SER A 253 4.26 -2.25 -46.70
N ALA A 254 3.25 -1.37 -46.68
CA ALA A 254 3.40 0.08 -46.79
C ALA A 254 3.63 0.80 -45.45
N TRP A 255 3.44 0.14 -44.29
CA TRP A 255 3.62 0.77 -42.97
C TRP A 255 4.95 0.43 -42.27
N LEU A 256 5.75 -0.49 -42.82
CA LEU A 256 7.04 -0.91 -42.26
C LEU A 256 8.26 -0.20 -42.89
N THR A 257 8.06 0.76 -43.80
CA THR A 257 9.12 1.46 -44.54
C THR A 257 9.34 2.93 -44.16
N SER A 258 8.98 3.36 -42.94
CA SER A 258 9.31 4.73 -42.47
C SER A 258 10.21 4.82 -41.23
N ARG A 259 10.73 3.71 -40.70
CA ARG A 259 11.75 3.75 -39.64
C ARG A 259 13.08 3.15 -40.10
N ARG A 260 13.83 3.93 -40.88
CA ARG A 260 15.30 4.11 -40.80
C ARG A 260 15.80 4.87 -42.03
N ARG A 261 16.11 6.15 -41.84
CA ARG A 261 17.23 6.95 -42.38
C ARG A 261 16.93 8.41 -41.96
N VAL A 262 17.80 9.30 -41.49
CA VAL A 262 19.24 9.41 -41.19
C VAL A 262 19.36 10.79 -40.47
N PHE A 263 20.06 10.91 -39.34
CA PHE A 263 20.69 12.18 -38.89
C PHE A 263 21.99 12.37 -39.69
N PRO A 264 22.67 13.55 -39.85
CA PRO A 264 22.51 14.88 -39.21
C PRO A 264 22.72 16.09 -40.20
N LEU A 265 22.66 17.35 -39.72
CA LEU A 265 23.65 18.45 -39.93
C LEU A 265 23.07 19.87 -39.69
N SER A 266 23.78 20.60 -38.81
CA SER A 266 24.16 22.04 -38.79
C SER A 266 23.90 22.86 -40.08
N ALA A 267 23.62 24.17 -40.12
CA ALA A 267 24.11 25.29 -39.32
C ALA A 267 23.31 26.60 -39.60
N SER A 268 23.38 27.55 -38.65
CA SER A 268 23.46 29.03 -38.82
C SER A 268 22.33 29.77 -39.58
N SER A 269 21.82 30.95 -39.23
CA SER A 269 22.12 32.01 -38.25
C SER A 269 20.92 32.98 -38.30
N ILE A 270 20.63 33.72 -37.22
CA ILE A 270 20.22 35.14 -37.22
C ILE A 270 19.99 35.60 -35.76
N SER A 271 20.95 36.42 -35.32
CA SER A 271 20.99 37.46 -34.27
C SER A 271 19.92 37.55 -33.15
N ARG A 272 20.43 37.48 -31.91
CA ARG A 272 20.01 38.13 -30.64
C ARG A 272 20.08 39.69 -30.72
N PRO A 273 19.93 40.51 -29.64
CA PRO A 273 19.45 40.30 -28.24
C PRO A 273 18.50 41.42 -27.69
N LYS A 274 17.98 41.24 -26.46
CA LYS A 274 18.08 42.20 -25.30
C LYS A 274 17.27 41.64 -24.11
N SER A 275 17.93 41.22 -23.01
CA SER A 275 18.05 41.91 -21.69
C SER A 275 16.71 42.11 -20.98
N GLY A 276 16.53 41.85 -19.68
CA GLY A 276 17.47 41.64 -18.60
C GLY A 276 16.70 41.42 -17.30
N TRP A 277 17.42 40.95 -16.29
CA TRP A 277 16.96 40.75 -14.93
C TRP A 277 16.43 42.05 -14.29
N CYS A 278 15.41 41.93 -13.43
CA CYS A 278 15.23 42.87 -12.33
C CYS A 278 14.62 42.15 -11.13
N ALA A 279 15.47 41.93 -10.13
CA ALA A 279 15.08 41.85 -8.73
C ALA A 279 15.00 43.28 -8.20
N LEU A 280 13.96 43.63 -7.45
CA LEU A 280 13.95 44.81 -6.60
C LEU A 280 13.10 44.56 -5.36
N THR A 281 13.82 44.44 -4.25
CA THR A 281 13.46 44.81 -2.89
C THR A 281 12.91 46.23 -2.84
N GLY A 282 11.94 46.49 -1.95
CA GLY A 282 11.49 47.85 -1.64
C GLY A 282 10.61 47.87 -0.40
N ALA A 283 11.24 48.16 0.75
CA ALA A 283 10.58 48.53 1.99
C ALA A 283 9.87 49.89 1.86
N ALA A 284 8.77 50.07 2.60
CA ALA A 284 8.31 51.39 3.04
C ALA A 284 7.58 51.26 4.38
N SER A 285 8.03 52.05 5.34
CA SER A 285 7.47 52.25 6.68
C SER A 285 6.49 53.43 6.71
N SER A 286 5.67 53.49 7.78
CA SER A 286 4.88 54.64 8.26
C SER A 286 3.75 55.11 7.33
N ARG A 287 2.51 55.35 7.76
CA ARG A 287 1.88 55.63 9.06
C ARG A 287 0.52 54.92 9.13
#